data_AF-A0A963PKQ8-F1
#
_entry.id   AF-A0A963PKQ8-F1
#
_cell.length_a   1.000
_cell.length_b   1.000
_cell.length_c   1.000
_cell.angle_alpha   90.00
_cell.angle_beta   90.00
_cell.angle_gamma   90.00
#
_symmetry.space_group_name_H-M   'P 1'
#
loop_
_entity.id
_entity.type
_entity.pdbx_description
1 polymer ?
#
loop_
_entity_poly.entity_id
_entity_poly.type
_entity_poly.pdbx_seq_one_letter_code
_entity_poly.pdbx_strand_id
1 'polypeptide(L)'
;MLAAYAELAWVRYGDARDAAIRLDEAIDAFLAAPDAASLAAARDAWRAAREAYLVTEVFRFYGGPIDNDDDGPEGLINAWPLDEAYIDGVLGDPTTGIINDPAVALSAETLVGLNEQGGEENIATGYHAIEFLLWGQDHDPDGPGDRPFTDFLTDETATAP
;
A
#
# COMPACT_ATOMS: atom_id res chain seq x y z
N MET A 1 -23.98 14.96 -21.87
CA MET A 1 -23.63 13.55 -21.60
C MET A 1 -22.14 13.41 -21.34
N LEU A 2 -21.25 13.74 -22.28
CA LEU A 2 -19.78 13.67 -22.06
C LEU A 2 -19.29 14.58 -20.91
N ALA A 3 -19.75 15.83 -20.83
CA ALA A 3 -19.37 16.76 -19.76
C ALA A 3 -19.77 16.26 -18.36
N ALA A 4 -20.94 15.63 -18.23
CA ALA A 4 -21.40 15.07 -16.95
C ALA A 4 -20.57 13.84 -16.54
N TYR A 5 -20.12 13.04 -17.51
CA TYR A 5 -19.25 11.89 -17.27
C TYR A 5 -17.83 12.33 -16.86
N ALA A 6 -17.28 13.34 -17.53
CA ALA A 6 -15.98 13.93 -17.15
C ALA A 6 -16.01 14.56 -15.75
N GLU A 7 -17.10 15.27 -15.41
CA GLU A 7 -17.31 15.81 -14.06
C GLU A 7 -17.36 14.68 -13.01
N LEU A 8 -18.09 13.60 -13.29
CA LEU A 8 -18.14 12.45 -12.39
C LEU A 8 -16.76 11.83 -12.19
N ALA A 9 -15.99 11.62 -13.26
CA ALA A 9 -14.63 11.09 -13.16
C ALA A 9 -13.74 12.00 -12.30
N TRP A 10 -13.80 13.32 -12.51
CA TRP A 10 -13.05 14.30 -11.73
C TRP A 10 -13.41 14.24 -10.23
N VAL A 11 -14.71 14.19 -9.90
CA VAL A 11 -15.17 14.03 -8.51
C VAL A 11 -14.65 12.73 -7.90
N ARG A 12 -14.74 11.60 -8.61
CA ARG A 12 -14.31 10.29 -8.08
C ARG A 12 -12.80 10.16 -7.89
N TYR A 13 -12.00 10.71 -8.80
CA TYR A 13 -10.54 10.80 -8.57
C TYR A 13 -10.21 11.77 -7.43
N GLY A 14 -11.00 12.84 -7.25
CA GLY A 14 -10.90 13.71 -6.09
C GLY A 14 -11.18 12.97 -4.77
N ASP A 15 -12.27 12.19 -4.72
CA ASP A 15 -12.63 11.35 -3.57
C ASP A 15 -11.52 10.35 -3.24
N ALA A 16 -10.94 9.69 -4.25
CA ALA A 16 -9.84 8.73 -4.09
C ALA A 16 -8.57 9.40 -3.54
N ARG A 17 -8.19 10.58 -4.08
CA ARG A 17 -7.05 11.36 -3.58
C ARG A 17 -7.27 11.75 -2.12
N ASP A 18 -8.43 12.29 -1.78
CA ASP A 18 -8.71 12.75 -0.42
C ASP A 18 -8.75 11.58 0.58
N ALA A 19 -9.15 10.39 0.14
CA ALA A 19 -9.07 9.17 0.94
C ALA A 19 -7.63 8.67 1.13
N ALA A 20 -6.79 8.75 0.09
CA ALA A 20 -5.36 8.43 0.20
C ALA A 20 -4.62 9.37 1.15
N ILE A 21 -4.95 10.68 1.15
CA ILE A 21 -4.40 11.64 2.14
C ILE A 21 -4.80 11.24 3.57
N ARG A 22 -6.06 10.84 3.78
CA ARG A 22 -6.50 10.37 5.12
C ARG A 22 -5.82 9.07 5.53
N LEU A 23 -5.50 8.19 4.58
CA LEU A 23 -4.71 6.99 4.84
C LEU A 23 -3.31 7.35 5.32
N ASP A 24 -2.63 8.27 4.61
CA ASP A 24 -1.31 8.78 4.98
C ASP A 24 -1.32 9.36 6.41
N GLU A 25 -2.28 10.24 6.72
CA GLU A 25 -2.45 10.81 8.06
C GLU A 25 -2.71 9.75 9.15
N ALA A 26 -3.47 8.69 8.83
CA ALA A 26 -3.76 7.60 9.77
C ALA A 26 -2.54 6.71 10.01
N ILE A 27 -1.72 6.47 8.98
CA ILE A 27 -0.45 5.75 9.11
C ILE A 27 0.54 6.57 9.93
N ASP A 28 0.67 7.87 9.69
CA ASP A 28 1.51 8.76 10.49
C ASP A 28 1.08 8.76 11.96
N ALA A 29 -0.22 8.83 12.24
CA ALA A 29 -0.76 8.75 13.59
C ALA A 29 -0.47 7.40 14.25
N PHE A 30 -0.55 6.30 13.49
CA PHE A 30 -0.19 4.96 13.96
C PHE A 30 1.29 4.86 14.30
N LEU A 31 2.19 5.28 13.41
CA LEU A 31 3.63 5.21 13.63
C LEU A 31 4.09 6.13 14.77
N ALA A 32 3.40 7.24 15.03
CA ALA A 32 3.69 8.13 16.15
C ALA A 32 3.30 7.56 17.53
N ALA A 33 2.29 6.67 17.58
CA ALA A 33 1.82 6.04 18.81
C ALA A 33 1.28 4.63 18.55
N PRO A 34 2.15 3.64 18.23
CA PRO A 34 1.69 2.32 17.83
C PRO A 34 0.99 1.59 18.97
N ASP A 35 -0.29 1.28 18.76
CA ASP A 35 -1.11 0.45 19.63
C ASP A 35 -2.21 -0.26 18.81
N ALA A 36 -3.00 -1.10 19.48
CA ALA A 36 -4.08 -1.82 18.80
C ALA A 36 -5.16 -0.89 18.20
N ALA A 37 -5.42 0.26 18.82
CA ALA A 37 -6.47 1.18 18.38
C ALA A 37 -6.03 1.98 17.14
N SER A 38 -4.79 2.44 17.14
CA SER A 38 -4.18 3.19 16.03
C SER A 38 -3.88 2.30 14.83
N LEU A 39 -3.45 1.04 15.03
CA LEU A 39 -3.36 0.06 13.95
C LEU A 39 -4.73 -0.22 13.31
N ALA A 40 -5.79 -0.38 14.12
CA ALA A 40 -7.14 -0.55 13.61
C ALA A 40 -7.61 0.68 12.81
N ALA A 41 -7.27 1.90 13.26
CA ALA A 41 -7.58 3.12 12.53
C ALA A 41 -6.85 3.21 11.17
N ALA A 42 -5.58 2.82 11.10
CA ALA A 42 -4.83 2.75 9.84
C ALA A 42 -5.45 1.71 8.88
N ARG A 43 -5.82 0.53 9.39
CA ARG A 43 -6.51 -0.52 8.63
C ARG A 43 -7.87 -0.04 8.07
N ASP A 44 -8.65 0.69 8.87
CA ASP A 44 -9.93 1.24 8.43
C ASP A 44 -9.76 2.36 7.39
N ALA A 45 -8.75 3.22 7.55
CA ALA A 45 -8.41 4.23 6.56
C ALA A 45 -7.95 3.60 5.24
N TRP A 46 -7.20 2.49 5.29
CA TRP A 46 -6.77 1.76 4.10
C TRP A 46 -7.97 1.22 3.32
N ARG A 47 -8.93 0.59 4.01
CA ARG A 47 -10.17 0.08 3.38
C ARG A 47 -10.95 1.21 2.71
N ALA A 48 -11.13 2.33 3.41
CA ALA A 48 -11.83 3.49 2.86
C ALA A 48 -11.12 4.09 1.62
N ALA A 49 -9.78 4.13 1.63
CA ALA A 49 -8.99 4.58 0.48
C ALA A 49 -9.10 3.61 -0.70
N ARG A 50 -8.99 2.30 -0.46
CA ARG A 50 -9.14 1.27 -1.49
C ARG A 50 -10.54 1.29 -2.10
N GLU A 51 -11.59 1.40 -1.28
CA GLU A 51 -12.98 1.52 -1.74
C GLU A 51 -13.20 2.76 -2.61
N ALA A 52 -12.66 3.92 -2.21
CA ALA A 52 -12.76 5.15 -3.00
C ALA A 52 -12.05 5.01 -4.35
N TYR A 53 -10.88 4.37 -4.36
CA TYR A 53 -10.13 4.12 -5.60
C TYR A 53 -10.83 3.12 -6.53
N LEU A 54 -11.41 2.04 -6.00
CA LEU A 54 -12.13 1.02 -6.80
C LEU A 54 -13.27 1.64 -7.64
N VAL A 55 -13.92 2.69 -7.13
CA VAL A 55 -14.95 3.42 -7.90
C VAL A 55 -14.36 4.13 -9.13
N THR A 56 -13.07 4.45 -9.11
CA THR A 56 -12.41 5.11 -10.24
C THR A 56 -12.07 4.16 -11.39
N GLU A 57 -12.07 2.84 -11.16
CA GLU A 57 -11.66 1.85 -12.16
C GLU A 57 -12.56 1.86 -13.41
N VAL A 58 -13.82 2.29 -13.28
CA VAL A 58 -14.72 2.45 -14.45
C VAL A 58 -14.29 3.59 -15.40
N PHE A 59 -13.42 4.48 -14.95
CA PHE A 59 -12.87 5.60 -15.74
C PHE A 59 -11.47 5.29 -16.30
N ARG A 60 -10.94 4.09 -16.06
CA ARG A 60 -9.68 3.59 -16.61
C ARG A 60 -9.86 3.23 -18.08
N PHE A 61 -9.45 4.15 -18.95
CA PHE A 61 -9.41 3.93 -20.38
C PHE A 61 -7.97 3.68 -20.81
N TYR A 62 -7.77 2.70 -21.68
CA TYR A 62 -6.46 2.37 -22.24
C TYR A 62 -5.77 3.62 -22.85
N GLY A 63 -4.53 3.89 -22.41
CA GLY A 63 -3.77 5.08 -22.81
C GLY A 63 -4.30 6.40 -22.23
N GLY A 64 -5.22 6.34 -21.27
CA GLY A 64 -5.66 7.48 -20.49
C GLY A 64 -4.63 7.86 -19.42
N PRO A 65 -4.83 8.97 -18.66
CA PRO A 65 -3.82 9.49 -17.74
C PRO A 65 -3.34 8.51 -16.66
N ILE A 66 -4.21 7.57 -16.24
CA ILE A 66 -3.89 6.57 -15.22
C ILE A 66 -3.17 5.33 -15.79
N ASP A 67 -3.57 4.89 -16.99
CA ASP A 67 -3.05 3.71 -17.69
C ASP A 67 -2.13 4.09 -18.87
N ASN A 68 -1.44 5.23 -18.78
CA ASN A 68 -0.50 5.65 -19.82
C ASN A 68 0.76 4.78 -19.75
N ASP A 69 1.17 4.19 -20.87
CA ASP A 69 2.38 3.36 -20.98
C ASP A 69 3.68 4.14 -20.65
N ASP A 70 3.67 5.47 -20.80
CA ASP A 70 4.85 6.31 -20.57
C ASP A 70 5.03 6.72 -19.09
N ASP A 71 3.97 7.24 -18.47
CA ASP A 71 4.02 7.86 -17.13
C ASP A 71 2.74 7.64 -16.28
N GLY A 72 1.93 6.64 -16.65
CA GLY A 72 0.71 6.29 -15.93
C GLY A 72 1.01 5.77 -14.52
N PRO A 73 0.36 6.31 -13.47
CA PRO A 73 0.64 5.92 -12.09
C PRO A 73 0.01 4.59 -11.65
N GLU A 74 -0.74 3.88 -12.51
CA GLU A 74 -1.46 2.67 -12.10
C GLU A 74 -0.56 1.64 -11.39
N GLY A 75 0.60 1.32 -11.99
CA GLY A 75 1.54 0.34 -11.42
C GLY A 75 2.07 0.75 -10.04
N LEU A 76 2.12 2.05 -9.76
CA LEU A 76 2.54 2.60 -8.46
C LEU A 76 1.42 2.66 -7.43
N ILE A 77 0.16 2.57 -7.88
CA ILE A 77 -1.01 2.71 -7.00
C ILE A 77 -1.60 1.34 -6.65
N ASN A 78 -1.69 0.44 -7.63
CA ASN A 78 -2.61 -0.70 -7.55
C ASN A 78 -2.09 -1.96 -8.27
N ALA A 79 -0.78 -2.09 -8.45
CA ALA A 79 -0.19 -3.29 -9.05
C ALA A 79 -0.44 -4.55 -8.20
N TRP A 80 -0.65 -5.66 -8.89
CA TRP A 80 -0.92 -7.00 -8.34
C TRP A 80 -0.57 -8.07 -9.40
N PRO A 81 -0.04 -9.26 -9.04
CA PRO A 81 0.21 -9.79 -7.69
C PRO A 81 1.42 -9.16 -6.99
N LEU A 82 1.61 -9.46 -5.71
CA LEU A 82 2.70 -8.96 -4.87
C LEU A 82 3.50 -10.12 -4.28
N ASP A 83 4.83 -10.06 -4.40
CA ASP A 83 5.75 -10.92 -3.67
C ASP A 83 6.03 -10.32 -2.28
N GLU A 84 5.48 -10.94 -1.25
CA GLU A 84 5.62 -10.49 0.14
C GLU A 84 7.09 -10.48 0.59
N ALA A 85 7.89 -11.43 0.09
CA ALA A 85 9.31 -11.56 0.41
C ALA A 85 10.16 -10.48 -0.27
N TYR A 86 9.59 -9.72 -1.22
CA TYR A 86 10.23 -8.54 -1.79
C TYR A 86 10.16 -7.35 -0.84
N ILE A 87 9.10 -7.22 -0.03
CA ILE A 87 8.93 -6.10 0.89
C ILE A 87 9.63 -6.37 2.23
N ASP A 88 9.30 -7.48 2.88
CA ASP A 88 9.67 -7.77 4.27
C ASP A 88 10.05 -9.25 4.47
N GLY A 89 10.44 -9.59 5.69
CA GLY A 89 10.68 -10.96 6.11
C GLY A 89 9.40 -11.80 6.08
N VAL A 90 9.51 -13.05 5.64
CA VAL A 90 8.39 -14.00 5.57
C VAL A 90 8.63 -15.22 6.46
N LEU A 91 7.56 -15.97 6.75
CA LEU A 91 7.65 -17.22 7.49
C LEU A 91 8.57 -18.20 6.76
N GLY A 92 9.66 -18.58 7.42
CA GLY A 92 10.69 -19.47 6.88
C GLY A 92 11.93 -18.76 6.36
N ASP A 93 11.84 -17.46 6.07
CA ASP A 93 12.99 -16.61 5.73
C ASP A 93 12.75 -15.17 6.23
N PRO A 94 13.01 -14.89 7.52
CA PRO A 94 12.74 -13.58 8.13
C PRO A 94 13.73 -12.49 7.70
N THR A 95 14.71 -12.81 6.86
CA THR A 95 15.76 -11.87 6.44
C THR A 95 15.57 -11.34 5.02
N THR A 96 14.49 -11.73 4.35
CA THR A 96 14.14 -11.24 3.01
C THR A 96 13.62 -9.81 3.04
N GLY A 97 13.45 -9.26 1.84
CA GLY A 97 12.76 -8.01 1.65
C GLY A 97 13.66 -6.77 1.76
N ILE A 98 13.26 -5.74 1.03
CA ILE A 98 13.97 -4.45 1.00
C ILE A 98 14.02 -3.76 2.36
N ILE A 99 13.09 -4.07 3.28
CA ILE A 99 13.11 -3.56 4.66
C ILE A 99 14.30 -4.10 5.45
N ASN A 100 14.70 -5.35 5.20
CA ASN A 100 15.78 -6.03 5.92
C ASN A 100 17.15 -5.90 5.21
N ASP A 101 17.21 -5.23 4.06
CA ASP A 101 18.46 -4.98 3.33
C ASP A 101 19.09 -3.62 3.72
N PRO A 102 20.19 -3.59 4.50
CA PRO A 102 20.85 -2.34 4.90
C PRO A 102 21.53 -1.60 3.73
N ALA A 103 21.65 -2.22 2.55
CA ALA A 103 22.15 -1.56 1.35
C ALA A 103 21.07 -0.71 0.65
N VAL A 104 19.79 -0.90 0.98
CA VAL A 104 18.67 -0.18 0.38
C VAL A 104 18.29 1.02 1.26
N ALA A 105 18.31 2.21 0.67
CA ALA A 105 17.78 3.41 1.33
C ALA A 105 16.26 3.51 1.08
N LEU A 106 15.45 3.42 2.14
CA LEU A 106 13.99 3.50 2.04
C LEU A 106 13.53 4.96 1.85
N SER A 107 13.67 5.48 0.62
CA SER A 107 13.16 6.79 0.20
C SER A 107 12.04 6.64 -0.84
N ALA A 108 11.18 7.65 -0.99
CA ALA A 108 10.12 7.62 -2.00
C ALA A 108 10.67 7.40 -3.42
N GLU A 109 11.79 8.04 -3.78
CA GLU A 109 12.45 7.85 -5.08
C GLU A 109 12.93 6.41 -5.24
N THR A 110 13.52 5.84 -4.19
CA THR A 110 14.00 4.46 -4.21
C THR A 110 12.84 3.46 -4.34
N LEU A 111 11.77 3.62 -3.58
CA LEU A 111 10.62 2.72 -3.63
C LEU A 111 9.92 2.75 -5.00
N VAL A 112 9.76 3.95 -5.60
CA VAL A 112 9.24 4.07 -6.97
C VAL A 112 10.15 3.37 -7.98
N GLY A 113 11.47 3.48 -7.83
CA GLY A 113 12.42 2.82 -8.74
C GLY A 113 12.55 1.30 -8.52
N LEU A 114 12.18 0.80 -7.34
CA LEU A 114 12.14 -0.62 -6.99
C LEU A 114 10.82 -1.29 -7.44
N ASN A 115 9.73 -0.53 -7.56
CA ASN A 115 8.44 -1.06 -7.98
C ASN A 115 8.52 -1.73 -9.36
N GLU A 116 8.06 -2.98 -9.45
CA GLU A 116 8.13 -3.87 -10.63
C GLU A 116 9.56 -4.14 -11.14
N GLN A 117 10.59 -3.75 -10.38
CA GLN A 117 11.98 -3.96 -10.77
C GLN A 117 12.36 -5.42 -10.62
N GLY A 118 12.60 -6.11 -11.74
CA GLY A 118 13.01 -7.51 -11.75
C GLY A 118 11.85 -8.51 -11.77
N GLY A 119 10.60 -8.04 -11.79
CA GLY A 119 9.40 -8.85 -11.93
C GLY A 119 8.13 -8.06 -11.65
N GLU A 120 7.02 -8.41 -12.31
CA GLU A 120 5.71 -7.77 -12.12
C GLU A 120 5.15 -7.97 -10.70
N GLU A 121 5.70 -8.91 -9.93
CA GLU A 121 5.31 -9.19 -8.55
C GLU A 121 6.10 -8.36 -7.53
N ASN A 122 7.19 -7.68 -7.95
CA ASN A 122 8.07 -6.91 -7.08
C ASN A 122 7.49 -5.53 -6.75
N ILE A 123 6.37 -5.51 -6.05
CA ILE A 123 5.63 -4.30 -5.74
C ILE A 123 6.19 -3.64 -4.47
N ALA A 124 6.63 -2.39 -4.58
CA ALA A 124 7.23 -1.62 -3.47
C ALA A 124 6.38 -0.43 -3.04
N THR A 125 5.27 -0.16 -3.75
CA THR A 125 4.41 1.00 -3.55
C THR A 125 2.94 0.64 -3.67
N GLY A 126 2.05 1.58 -3.36
CA GLY A 126 0.62 1.43 -3.60
C GLY A 126 -0.14 0.62 -2.55
N TYR A 127 -1.41 0.34 -2.84
CA TYR A 127 -2.36 -0.24 -1.89
C TYR A 127 -1.91 -1.58 -1.34
N HIS A 128 -1.42 -2.48 -2.20
CA HIS A 128 -1.11 -3.86 -1.80
C HIS A 128 0.19 -3.95 -0.99
N ALA A 129 1.17 -3.06 -1.23
CA ALA A 129 2.34 -2.93 -0.37
C ALA A 129 1.95 -2.46 1.04
N ILE A 130 1.09 -1.45 1.14
CA ILE A 130 0.58 -0.95 2.44
C ILE A 130 -0.29 -2.01 3.12
N GLU A 131 -1.10 -2.77 2.36
CA GLU A 131 -1.90 -3.87 2.88
C GLU A 131 -1.03 -4.94 3.54
N PHE A 132 0.00 -5.42 2.83
CA PHE A 132 0.94 -6.37 3.40
C PHE A 132 1.64 -5.83 4.65
N LEU A 133 2.00 -4.55 4.69
CA LEU A 133 2.58 -3.96 5.88
C LEU A 133 1.59 -3.85 7.04
N LEU A 134 0.30 -3.63 6.80
CA LEU A 134 -0.70 -3.48 7.88
C LEU A 134 -1.25 -4.81 8.39
N TRP A 135 -1.30 -5.86 7.56
CA TRP A 135 -1.84 -7.17 7.91
C TRP A 135 -0.78 -8.27 7.99
N GLY A 136 0.37 -8.12 7.33
CA GLY A 136 1.36 -9.19 7.21
C GLY A 136 0.90 -10.32 6.30
N GLN A 137 1.62 -11.44 6.34
CA GLN A 137 1.26 -12.62 5.57
C GLN A 137 -0.09 -13.19 6.00
N ASP A 138 -0.89 -13.60 5.02
CA ASP A 138 -2.16 -14.26 5.28
C ASP A 138 -1.99 -15.78 5.42
N HIS A 139 -1.85 -16.22 6.67
CA HIS A 139 -1.85 -17.64 7.06
C HIS A 139 -3.13 -18.03 7.82
N ASP A 140 -4.07 -17.10 7.98
CA ASP A 140 -5.32 -17.34 8.70
C ASP A 140 -6.36 -17.89 7.72
N PRO A 141 -6.83 -19.14 7.86
CA PRO A 141 -7.84 -19.69 6.96
C PRO A 141 -9.20 -18.99 7.07
N ASP A 142 -9.45 -18.24 8.15
CA ASP A 142 -10.74 -17.64 8.50
C ASP A 142 -10.68 -16.10 8.60
N GLY A 143 -9.53 -15.48 8.29
CA GLY A 143 -9.29 -14.05 8.49
C GLY A 143 -8.17 -13.52 7.59
N PRO A 144 -7.86 -12.21 7.62
CA PRO A 144 -6.66 -11.68 7.00
C PRO A 144 -5.42 -11.98 7.87
N GLY A 145 -4.23 -11.64 7.38
CA GLY A 145 -3.02 -11.63 8.20
C GLY A 145 -3.19 -10.83 9.51
N ASP A 146 -2.50 -11.27 10.56
CA ASP A 146 -2.59 -10.69 11.91
C ASP A 146 -1.26 -10.08 12.39
N ARG A 147 -0.66 -9.20 11.57
CA ARG A 147 0.53 -8.45 11.99
C ARG A 147 0.22 -7.64 13.26
N PRO A 148 0.99 -7.82 14.35
CA PRO A 148 0.78 -7.08 15.58
C PRO A 148 1.34 -5.65 15.50
N PHE A 149 0.77 -4.72 16.24
CA PHE A 149 1.31 -3.36 16.33
C PHE A 149 2.72 -3.31 16.94
N THR A 150 3.11 -4.35 17.69
CA THR A 150 4.43 -4.46 18.31
C THR A 150 5.56 -4.58 17.29
N ASP A 151 5.27 -4.93 16.03
CA ASP A 151 6.26 -4.89 14.93
C ASP A 151 6.67 -3.46 14.57
N PHE A 152 5.93 -2.45 15.02
CA PHE A 152 6.17 -1.03 14.74
C PHE A 152 6.73 -0.27 15.95
N LEU A 153 6.94 -0.95 17.08
CA LEU A 153 7.60 -0.36 18.23
C LEU A 153 9.11 -0.33 18.02
N THR A 154 9.78 0.60 18.68
CA THR A 154 11.26 0.74 18.63
C THR A 154 11.91 0.55 19.99
N ASP A 155 11.14 0.15 21.00
CA ASP A 155 11.61 -0.13 22.36
C ASP A 155 11.84 -1.63 22.58
N GLU A 156 12.16 -2.04 23.81
CA GLU A 156 12.40 -3.44 24.14
C GLU A 156 11.19 -4.38 23.97
N THR A 157 10.00 -3.84 23.70
CA THR A 157 8.77 -4.62 23.48
C THR A 157 8.47 -4.84 21.99
N ALA A 158 9.34 -4.34 21.10
CA ALA A 158 9.25 -4.58 19.66
C ALA A 158 9.36 -6.07 19.30
N THR A 159 8.57 -6.51 18.32
CA THR A 159 8.53 -7.91 17.86
C THR A 159 9.07 -8.13 16.45
N ALA A 160 9.27 -7.05 15.68
CA ALA A 160 10.00 -7.13 14.41
C ALA A 160 11.49 -7.47 14.68
N PRO A 161 12.11 -8.34 13.86
CA PRO A 161 13.48 -8.81 14.05
C PRO A 161 14.56 -7.73 13.85
#